data_AF-A0A2V7KZ94-F1
#
_entry.id   AF-A0A2V7KZ94-F1
#
_cell.length_a   1.000
_cell.length_b   1.000
_cell.length_c   1.000
_cell.angle_alpha   90.00
_cell.angle_beta   90.00
_cell.angle_gamma   90.00
#
_symmetry.space_group_name_H-M   'P 1'
#
loop_
_entity.id
_entity.type
_entity.pdbx_description
1 polymer ?
#
loop_
_entity_poly.entity_id
_entity_poly.type
_entity_poly.pdbx_seq_one_letter_code
_entity_poly.pdbx_strand_id
1 'polypeptide(L)'
;MGKTTFGHLEDRSGKIQVYFKVDAVGPEQYEVVKLLDLGDVIGVEGPLFRTKTGEITVRVERFTLLTKSLRPLPLGKEDAEGKRHGELSDPELRARQRYADLAVHA
;
A
#
# COMPACT_ATOMS: atom_id res chain seq x y z
N MET A 1 10.12 -14.06 -8.60
CA MET A 1 11.25 -13.44 -9.34
C MET A 1 11.07 -11.93 -9.30
N GLY A 2 11.96 -11.22 -8.61
CA GLY A 2 11.93 -9.77 -8.45
C GLY A 2 12.80 -9.36 -7.25
N LYS A 3 13.87 -8.58 -7.48
CA LYS A 3 14.75 -8.06 -6.42
C LYS A 3 14.35 -6.66 -5.94
N THR A 4 13.24 -6.16 -6.48
CA THR A 4 12.68 -4.84 -6.19
C THR A 4 11.17 -4.92 -6.10
N THR A 5 10.60 -4.18 -5.15
CA THR A 5 9.14 -4.01 -4.99
C THR A 5 8.85 -2.51 -4.85
N PHE A 6 7.82 -2.04 -5.55
CA PHE A 6 7.26 -0.71 -5.33
C PHE A 6 5.90 -0.85 -4.65
N GLY A 7 5.55 0.15 -3.86
CA GLY A 7 4.23 0.29 -3.27
C GLY A 7 3.95 1.75 -2.94
N HIS A 8 2.76 2.01 -2.45
CA HIS A 8 2.41 3.32 -1.94
C HIS A 8 1.93 3.21 -0.50
N LEU A 9 2.44 4.11 0.33
CA LEU A 9 1.92 4.33 1.67
C LEU A 9 1.02 5.54 1.66
N GLU A 10 -0.02 5.46 2.45
CA GLU A 10 -1.02 6.51 2.58
C GLU A 10 -1.24 6.80 4.06
N ASP A 11 -1.26 8.08 4.38
CA ASP A 11 -1.67 8.60 5.67
C ASP A 11 -2.69 9.72 5.47
N ARG A 12 -3.05 10.41 6.55
CA ARG A 12 -4.06 11.49 6.50
C ARG A 12 -3.67 12.69 5.62
N SER A 13 -2.39 12.85 5.30
CA SER A 13 -1.87 13.94 4.48
C SER A 13 -1.77 13.59 3.00
N GLY A 14 -1.85 12.29 2.67
CA GLY A 14 -1.85 11.80 1.31
C GLY A 14 -0.93 10.60 1.13
N LYS A 15 -0.38 10.49 -0.08
CA LYS A 15 0.25 9.27 -0.58
C LYS A 15 1.71 9.50 -0.94
N ILE A 16 2.58 8.56 -0.59
CA ILE A 16 4.00 8.55 -0.96
C ILE A 16 4.41 7.18 -1.49
N GLN A 17 5.25 7.16 -2.53
CA GLN A 17 5.79 5.92 -3.07
C GLN A 17 6.91 5.39 -2.17
N VAL A 18 6.97 4.07 -2.01
CA VAL A 18 8.05 3.36 -1.33
C VAL A 18 8.71 2.39 -2.30
N TYR A 19 10.03 2.28 -2.17
CA TYR A 19 10.85 1.40 -3.00
C TYR A 19 11.69 0.48 -2.12
N PHE A 20 11.41 -0.81 -2.21
CA PHE A 20 12.16 -1.87 -1.54
C PHE A 20 13.13 -2.52 -2.53
N LYS A 21 14.36 -2.77 -2.08
CA LYS A 21 15.37 -3.53 -2.83
C LYS A 21 16.08 -4.50 -1.91
N VAL A 22 16.28 -5.74 -2.35
CA VAL A 22 16.95 -6.81 -1.58
C VAL A 22 18.28 -6.32 -1.00
N ASP A 23 19.10 -5.66 -1.81
CA ASP A 23 20.42 -5.18 -1.39
C ASP A 23 20.37 -4.09 -0.31
N ALA A 24 19.24 -3.37 -0.18
CA ALA A 24 19.07 -2.28 0.76
C ALA A 24 18.48 -2.74 2.10
N VAL A 25 17.44 -3.59 2.08
CA VAL A 25 16.77 -4.07 3.30
C VAL A 25 17.32 -5.40 3.82
N GLY A 26 18.12 -6.11 3.01
CA GLY A 26 18.63 -7.45 3.31
C GLY A 26 17.68 -8.58 2.88
N PRO A 27 18.22 -9.78 2.57
CA PRO A 27 17.44 -10.88 1.99
C PRO A 27 16.33 -11.39 2.93
N GLU A 28 16.59 -11.51 4.23
CA GLU A 28 15.61 -12.03 5.20
C GLU A 28 14.41 -11.10 5.36
N GLN A 29 14.65 -9.81 5.59
CA GLN A 29 13.57 -8.82 5.64
C GLN A 29 12.83 -8.71 4.31
N TYR A 30 13.54 -8.86 3.18
CA TYR A 30 12.90 -8.81 1.88
C TYR A 30 11.90 -9.96 1.65
N GLU A 31 12.11 -11.14 2.26
CA GLU A 31 11.07 -12.19 2.23
C GLU A 31 9.80 -11.74 2.95
N VAL A 32 9.91 -10.97 4.03
CA VAL A 32 8.74 -10.40 4.71
C VAL A 32 8.06 -9.33 3.85
N VAL A 33 8.81 -8.51 3.11
CA VAL A 33 8.24 -7.54 2.15
C VAL A 33 7.36 -8.24 1.11
N LYS A 34 7.73 -9.44 0.66
CA LYS A 34 6.93 -10.22 -0.31
C LYS A 34 5.63 -10.76 0.27
N LEU A 35 5.49 -10.78 1.60
CA LEU A 35 4.29 -11.24 2.30
C LEU A 35 3.34 -10.09 2.66
N LEU A 36 3.70 -8.85 2.32
CA LEU A 36 2.82 -7.70 2.53
C LEU A 36 1.62 -7.76 1.59
N ASP A 37 0.44 -7.48 2.15
CA ASP A 37 -0.81 -7.35 1.41
C ASP A 37 -1.29 -5.89 1.38
N LEU A 38 -2.19 -5.60 0.45
CA LEU A 38 -2.89 -4.32 0.43
C LEU A 38 -3.69 -4.12 1.73
N GLY A 39 -3.52 -2.96 2.34
CA GLY A 39 -4.13 -2.60 3.62
C GLY A 39 -3.28 -2.90 4.85
N ASP A 40 -2.12 -3.56 4.69
CA ASP A 40 -1.15 -3.67 5.79
C ASP A 40 -0.63 -2.28 6.19
N VAL A 41 -0.51 -2.07 7.49
CA VAL A 41 0.06 -0.84 8.04
C VAL A 41 1.52 -1.10 8.36
N ILE A 42 2.40 -0.34 7.73
CA ILE A 42 3.86 -0.47 7.90
C ILE A 42 4.50 0.87 8.23
N GLY A 43 5.57 0.83 8.99
CA GLY A 43 6.53 1.92 9.13
C GLY A 43 7.71 1.68 8.21
N VAL A 44 8.22 2.75 7.58
CA VAL A 44 9.40 2.70 6.71
C VAL A 44 10.36 3.82 7.06
N GLU A 45 11.65 3.55 6.91
CA GLU A 45 12.72 4.52 7.09
C GLU A 45 13.72 4.42 5.93
N GLY A 46 14.21 5.58 5.48
CA GLY A 46 15.22 5.67 4.44
C GLY A 46 15.23 7.03 3.75
N PRO A 47 16.21 7.26 2.86
CA PRO A 47 16.35 8.53 2.16
C PRO A 47 15.28 8.73 1.08
N LEU A 48 14.89 9.99 0.89
CA LEU A 48 14.07 10.40 -0.25
C LEU A 48 14.89 10.46 -1.53
N PHE A 49 14.27 10.04 -2.64
CA PHE A 49 14.80 10.23 -3.99
C PHE A 49 13.65 10.44 -4.99
N ARG A 50 13.98 10.80 -6.22
CA ARG A 50 13.03 10.82 -7.34
C ARG A 50 13.32 9.66 -8.28
N THR A 51 12.29 8.93 -8.68
CA THR A 51 12.41 7.88 -9.71
C THR A 51 12.61 8.51 -11.09
N LYS A 52 12.85 7.67 -12.11
CA LYS A 52 12.94 8.11 -13.51
C LYS A 52 11.64 8.76 -14.01
N THR A 53 10.50 8.41 -13.42
CA THR A 53 9.19 9.04 -13.73
C THR A 53 8.97 10.35 -12.98
N GLY A 54 9.92 10.77 -12.13
CA GLY A 54 9.87 12.03 -11.38
C GLY A 54 9.15 11.95 -10.02
N GLU A 55 8.60 10.78 -9.68
CA GLU A 55 7.82 10.55 -8.46
C GLU A 55 8.70 10.53 -7.20
N ILE A 56 8.31 11.32 -6.18
CA ILE A 56 9.00 11.35 -4.89
C ILE A 56 8.79 10.01 -4.19
N THR A 57 9.90 9.37 -3.80
CA THR A 57 9.91 8.00 -3.30
C THR A 57 10.85 7.87 -2.11
N VAL A 58 10.46 7.09 -1.11
CA VAL A 58 11.35 6.65 -0.04
C VAL A 58 12.10 5.39 -0.50
N ARG A 59 13.44 5.44 -0.55
CA ARG A 59 14.25 4.23 -0.72
C ARG A 59 14.35 3.55 0.63
N VAL A 60 13.61 2.47 0.81
CA VAL A 60 13.47 1.81 2.11
C VAL A 60 14.77 1.10 2.48
N GLU A 61 15.31 1.43 3.65
CA GLU A 61 16.47 0.77 4.26
C GLU A 61 16.05 -0.03 5.50
N ARG A 62 14.95 0.36 6.15
CA ARG A 62 14.30 -0.41 7.23
C ARG A 62 12.80 -0.33 7.09
N PHE A 63 12.11 -1.43 7.39
CA PHE A 63 10.66 -1.39 7.58
C PHE A 63 10.23 -2.21 8.79
N THR A 64 9.06 -1.89 9.30
CA THR A 64 8.40 -2.59 10.39
C THR A 64 6.93 -2.82 10.02
N LEU A 65 6.47 -4.06 10.12
CA LEU A 65 5.04 -4.36 10.06
C LEU A 65 4.40 -3.88 11.37
N LEU A 66 3.57 -2.84 11.29
CA LEU A 66 2.88 -2.28 12.46
C LEU A 66 1.58 -3.04 12.72
N THR A 67 0.84 -3.38 11.66
CA THR A 67 -0.39 -4.16 11.75
C THR A 67 -0.66 -4.90 10.45
N LYS A 68 -0.99 -6.20 10.55
CA LYS A 68 -1.45 -7.00 9.43
C LYS A 68 -2.95 -6.78 9.21
N SER A 69 -3.34 -6.46 7.98
CA SER A 69 -4.72 -6.54 7.56
C SER A 69 -5.11 -7.98 7.26
N LEU A 70 -6.13 -8.47 7.96
CA LEU A 70 -6.66 -9.83 7.80
C LEU A 70 -7.84 -9.89 6.81
N ARG A 71 -8.37 -8.73 6.42
CA ARG A 71 -9.48 -8.63 5.47
C ARG A 71 -9.14 -7.57 4.42
N PRO A 72 -9.30 -7.86 3.12
CA PRO A 72 -9.04 -6.88 2.09
C PRO A 72 -10.02 -5.72 2.20
N LEU A 73 -9.51 -4.50 1.95
CA LEU A 73 -10.35 -3.31 1.86
C LEU A 73 -11.17 -3.32 0.54
N PRO A 74 -12.38 -2.76 0.53
CA PRO A 74 -13.26 -2.71 -0.63
C PRO A 74 -12.87 -1.58 -1.59
N LEU A 75 -11.64 -1.62 -2.12
CA LEU A 75 -11.07 -0.57 -2.98
C LEU A 75 -11.74 -0.44 -4.36
N GLY A 76 -12.59 -1.40 -4.73
CA GLY A 76 -13.10 -1.51 -6.09
C GLY A 76 -12.04 -1.98 -7.09
N LYS A 77 -12.47 -2.71 -8.12
CA LYS A 77 -11.64 -3.12 -9.26
C LYS A 77 -12.39 -2.85 -10.54
N GLU A 78 -11.70 -2.32 -11.54
CA GLU A 78 -12.24 -2.14 -12.88
C GLU A 78 -11.90 -3.37 -13.73
N ASP A 79 -12.89 -3.92 -14.44
CA ASP A 79 -12.69 -5.00 -15.41
C ASP A 79 -12.25 -4.45 -16.77
N ALA A 80 -12.01 -5.36 -17.74
CA ALA A 80 -11.54 -4.97 -19.08
C ALA A 80 -12.57 -4.15 -19.86
N GLU A 81 -13.85 -4.23 -19.45
CA GLU A 81 -14.99 -3.52 -20.01
C GLU A 81 -15.25 -2.17 -19.32
N GLY A 82 -14.41 -1.77 -18.36
CA GLY A 82 -14.51 -0.49 -17.64
C GLY A 82 -15.55 -0.49 -16.51
N LYS A 83 -16.09 -1.65 -16.14
CA LYS A 83 -17.08 -1.77 -15.06
C LYS A 83 -16.38 -1.97 -13.72
N ARG A 84 -16.76 -1.16 -12.73
CA ARG A 84 -16.23 -1.23 -11.36
C ARG A 84 -17.02 -2.22 -10.51
N HIS A 85 -16.31 -3.09 -9.81
CA HIS A 85 -16.86 -4.12 -8.92
C HIS A 85 -16.17 -4.09 -7.56
N GLY A 86 -16.91 -4.43 -6.49
CA GLY A 86 -16.35 -4.57 -5.14
C GLY A 86 -15.98 -3.25 -4.44
N GLU A 87 -16.44 -2.12 -4.97
CA GLU A 87 -16.37 -0.81 -4.32
C GLU A 87 -17.47 -0.69 -3.26
N LEU A 88 -17.17 0.02 -2.16
CA LEU A 88 -18.14 0.27 -1.09
C LEU A 88 -19.09 1.43 -1.47
N SER A 89 -19.99 1.20 -2.42
CA SER A 89 -20.87 2.25 -2.95
C SER A 89 -22.18 2.46 -2.17
N ASP A 90 -22.70 1.42 -1.51
CA ASP A 90 -23.98 1.46 -0.79
C ASP A 90 -23.93 2.41 0.43
N PRO A 91 -24.80 3.45 0.50
CA PRO A 91 -24.78 4.43 1.59
C PRO A 91 -25.03 3.84 2.98
N GLU A 92 -25.89 2.82 3.10
CA GLU A 92 -26.16 2.16 4.37
C GLU A 92 -24.94 1.36 4.83
N LEU A 93 -24.31 0.60 3.93
CA LEU A 93 -23.07 -0.12 4.25
C LEU A 93 -21.93 0.81 4.61
N ARG A 94 -21.78 1.96 3.91
CA ARG A 94 -20.79 2.99 4.25
C ARG A 94 -21.02 3.56 5.64
N ALA A 95 -22.27 3.80 6.01
CA ALA A 95 -22.62 4.26 7.35
C ALA A 95 -22.33 3.21 8.43
N ARG A 96 -22.59 1.92 8.15
CA ARG A 96 -22.35 0.80 9.07
C ARG A 96 -20.87 0.42 9.22
N GLN A 97 -20.11 0.46 8.12
CA GLN A 97 -18.68 0.13 8.08
C GLN A 97 -17.87 1.40 7.81
N ARG A 98 -18.06 2.42 8.65
CA ARG A 98 -17.42 3.73 8.48
C ARG A 98 -15.89 3.65 8.39
N TYR A 99 -15.27 2.70 9.09
CA TYR A 99 -13.83 2.47 9.01
C TYR A 99 -13.37 2.10 7.59
N ALA A 100 -14.16 1.30 6.87
CA ALA A 100 -13.84 0.88 5.50
C ALA A 100 -14.12 2.02 4.52
N ASP A 101 -15.21 2.76 4.73
CA ASP A 101 -15.54 3.94 3.95
C ASP A 101 -14.45 5.02 4.03
N LEU A 102 -13.99 5.35 5.24
CA LEU A 102 -12.89 6.28 5.44
C LEU A 102 -11.56 5.77 4.87
N ALA A 103 -11.35 4.46 4.81
CA ALA A 103 -10.10 3.90 4.27
C ALA A 103 -10.04 3.92 2.73
N VAL A 104 -11.16 4.08 2.03
CA VAL A 104 -11.21 3.97 0.55
C VAL A 104 -11.75 5.23 -0.15
N HIS A 105 -12.37 6.16 0.58
CA HIS A 105 -12.92 7.41 0.03
C HIS A 105 -12.37 8.69 0.68
N ALA A 106 -11.41 8.59 1.60
CA ALA A 106 -10.81 9.76 2.25
C ALA A 106 -9.83 10.51 1.33
#